data_AF-A0A6J1G805-F1
#
_entry.id   AF-A0A6J1G805-F1
#
_cell.length_a   1.000
_cell.length_b   1.000
_cell.length_c   1.000
_cell.angle_alpha   90.00
_cell.angle_beta   90.00
_cell.angle_gamma   90.00
#
_symmetry.space_group_name_H-M   'P 1'
#
loop_
_entity.id
_entity.type
_entity.pdbx_description
1 polymer ?
#
loop_
_entity_poly.entity_id
_entity_poly.type
_entity_poly.pdbx_seq_one_letter_code
_entity_poly.pdbx_strand_id
1 'polypeptide(L)'
;MLNFMLDSLEPFIDAISILQRFDHDTADLEGSPTMFSIIISLASSPPSLLALQIMPQFFSHFSCDQLHYVNVPIAEVATIISNMERDGFYSFVFFLLANQERIAFAFKRHSQQRRWDTRQLKSEPLEPKKVGEIDYSSFVSIDLEEFRSSVITLCAGRALVTITNSEISFDVPYINREIILSKEKRECIIGGFEEGEKVISEITLFPIKLLNSSRLKRLWIFKTNDSSVIILVAPTGLWQ
;
A
#
# COMPACT_ATOMS: atom_id res chain seq x y z
N MET A 1 17.96 9.44 -12.30
CA MET A 1 17.67 10.28 -11.14
C MET A 1 16.20 10.17 -10.75
N LEU A 2 15.94 9.59 -9.57
CA LEU A 2 14.66 9.67 -8.88
C LEU A 2 14.75 10.73 -7.77
N ASN A 3 13.84 11.70 -7.77
CA ASN A 3 13.66 12.67 -6.70
C ASN A 3 12.21 13.16 -6.65
N PHE A 4 11.75 13.50 -5.46
CA PHE A 4 10.41 14.06 -5.27
C PHE A 4 10.34 14.94 -4.02
N MET A 5 9.34 15.82 -3.97
CA MET A 5 9.09 16.72 -2.85
C MET A 5 7.69 16.51 -2.28
N LEU A 6 7.60 16.54 -0.96
CA LEU A 6 6.36 16.58 -0.22
C LEU A 6 6.31 17.85 0.64
N ASP A 7 5.30 18.68 0.38
CA ASP A 7 5.07 19.94 1.11
C ASP A 7 4.50 19.72 2.51
N SER A 8 3.99 18.52 2.79
CA SER A 8 3.56 18.05 4.10
C SER A 8 4.10 16.64 4.35
N LEU A 9 4.69 16.43 5.53
CA LEU A 9 5.13 15.11 5.99
C LEU A 9 3.97 14.21 6.41
N GLU A 10 2.85 14.79 6.84
CA GLU A 10 1.75 14.07 7.51
C GLU A 10 1.21 12.87 6.70
N PRO A 11 0.86 13.00 5.40
CA PRO A 11 0.33 11.87 4.64
C PRO A 11 1.35 10.73 4.47
N PHE A 12 2.62 11.08 4.38
CA PHE A 12 3.71 10.12 4.23
C PHE A 12 3.98 9.41 5.55
N ILE A 13 3.93 10.13 6.68
CA ILE A 13 4.09 9.57 8.02
C ILE A 13 2.99 8.58 8.33
N ASP A 14 1.74 8.91 8.03
CA ASP A 14 0.63 7.97 8.21
C ASP A 14 0.87 6.68 7.44
N ALA A 15 1.28 6.78 6.17
CA ALA A 15 1.53 5.64 5.32
C ALA A 15 2.71 4.78 5.82
N ILE A 16 3.83 5.41 6.20
CA ILE A 16 4.98 4.72 6.79
C ILE A 16 4.61 4.07 8.12
N SER A 17 3.78 4.71 8.95
CA SER A 17 3.33 4.15 10.23
C SER A 17 2.54 2.84 10.06
N ILE A 18 1.85 2.68 8.93
CA ILE A 18 1.18 1.44 8.57
C ILE A 18 2.21 0.36 8.26
N LEU A 19 3.23 0.66 7.45
CA LEU A 19 4.30 -0.28 7.09
C LEU A 19 5.10 -0.74 8.34
N GLN A 20 5.35 0.16 9.30
CA GLN A 20 6.06 -0.17 10.54
C GLN A 20 5.34 -1.21 11.42
N ARG A 21 4.04 -1.43 11.23
CA ARG A 21 3.26 -2.42 12.03
C ARG A 21 3.65 -3.87 11.74
N PHE A 22 4.45 -4.09 10.70
CA PHE A 22 4.84 -5.40 10.18
C PHE A 22 6.24 -5.85 10.57
N ASP A 23 6.95 -5.07 11.40
CA ASP A 23 8.27 -5.42 11.95
C ASP A 23 9.25 -5.92 10.89
N HIS A 24 9.40 -5.13 9.81
CA HIS A 24 10.35 -5.38 8.73
C HIS A 24 11.57 -4.49 8.88
N ASP A 25 12.75 -5.10 8.76
CA ASP A 25 14.02 -4.38 8.77
C ASP A 25 14.20 -3.56 7.50
N THR A 26 13.78 -4.10 6.35
CA THR A 26 13.97 -3.47 5.04
C THR A 26 12.69 -3.42 4.21
N ALA A 27 12.66 -2.48 3.27
CA ALA A 27 11.63 -2.36 2.25
C ALA A 27 12.26 -2.10 0.89
N ASP A 28 11.56 -2.55 -0.15
CA ASP A 28 11.92 -2.31 -1.53
C ASP A 28 11.32 -0.98 -1.97
N LEU A 29 12.15 -0.06 -2.45
CA LEU A 29 11.73 1.15 -3.12
C LEU A 29 11.77 0.94 -4.63
N GLU A 30 10.65 1.24 -5.26
CA GLU A 30 10.53 1.29 -6.70
C GLU A 30 10.15 2.71 -7.13
N GLY A 31 10.89 3.25 -8.08
CA GLY A 31 10.54 4.50 -8.75
C GLY A 31 10.42 4.29 -10.24
N SER A 32 9.33 4.76 -10.82
CA SER A 32 9.11 4.83 -12.26
C SER A 32 8.64 6.24 -12.63
N PRO A 33 8.60 6.60 -13.93
CA PRO A 33 8.00 7.86 -14.37
C PRO A 33 6.53 8.03 -13.98
N THR A 34 5.83 6.94 -13.64
CA THR A 34 4.38 6.93 -13.38
C THR A 34 4.02 6.62 -11.94
N MET A 35 4.96 6.20 -11.10
CA MET A 35 4.68 5.76 -9.73
C MET A 35 5.93 5.77 -8.85
N PHE A 36 5.75 6.07 -7.57
CA PHE A 36 6.69 5.71 -6.51
C PHE A 36 6.06 4.69 -5.57
N SER A 37 6.80 3.64 -5.22
CA SER A 37 6.31 2.56 -4.39
C SER A 37 7.27 2.20 -3.27
N ILE A 38 6.70 1.83 -2.11
CA ILE A 38 7.41 1.18 -1.00
C ILE A 38 6.75 -0.18 -0.79
N ILE A 39 7.52 -1.26 -0.94
CA ILE A 39 7.00 -2.62 -0.96
C ILE A 39 7.68 -3.43 0.15
N ILE A 40 6.89 -4.15 0.94
CA ILE A 40 7.37 -5.10 1.95
C ILE A 40 6.78 -6.49 1.67
N SER A 41 7.58 -7.53 1.91
CA SER A 41 7.15 -8.93 1.75
C SER A 41 6.71 -9.48 3.10
N LEU A 42 5.41 -9.75 3.25
CA LEU A 42 4.85 -10.22 4.52
C LEU A 42 5.11 -11.71 4.71
N ALA A 43 5.63 -12.09 5.87
CA ALA A 43 5.76 -13.48 6.31
C ALA A 43 4.37 -14.08 6.59
N SER A 44 3.66 -14.45 5.52
CA SER A 44 2.28 -14.91 5.51
C SER A 44 2.14 -16.16 4.63
N SER A 45 1.06 -16.91 4.85
CA SER A 45 0.70 -18.06 4.03
C SER A 45 -0.76 -17.91 3.60
N PRO A 46 -1.04 -17.62 2.31
CA PRO A 46 -0.08 -17.50 1.20
C PRO A 46 0.87 -16.28 1.31
N PRO A 47 2.07 -16.33 0.69
CA PRO A 47 2.99 -15.19 0.66
C PRO A 47 2.30 -13.95 0.07
N SER A 48 2.39 -12.83 0.79
CA SER A 48 1.68 -11.60 0.44
C SER A 48 2.65 -10.43 0.36
N LEU A 49 2.38 -9.49 -0.53
CA LEU A 49 3.10 -8.22 -0.62
C LEU A 49 2.19 -7.10 -0.10
N LEU A 50 2.78 -6.16 0.62
CA LEU A 50 2.13 -4.89 0.95
C LEU A 50 2.90 -3.78 0.26
N ALA A 51 2.19 -2.95 -0.50
CA ALA A 51 2.76 -1.82 -1.21
C ALA A 51 2.04 -0.53 -0.85
N LEU A 52 2.80 0.50 -0.50
CA LEU A 52 2.37 1.89 -0.60
C LEU A 52 2.71 2.38 -2.01
N GLN A 53 1.73 2.89 -2.75
CA GLN A 53 1.93 3.41 -4.10
C GLN A 53 1.43 4.86 -4.18
N ILE A 54 2.26 5.75 -4.72
CA ILE A 54 1.98 7.19 -4.82
C ILE A 54 2.24 7.64 -6.26
N MET A 55 1.20 8.16 -6.91
CA MET A 55 1.33 8.68 -8.27
C MET A 55 1.99 10.08 -8.27
N PRO A 56 2.68 10.47 -9.36
CA PRO A 56 3.41 11.74 -9.49
C PRO A 56 2.61 12.99 -9.08
N GLN A 57 1.31 13.04 -9.38
CA GLN A 57 0.46 14.21 -9.10
C GLN A 57 0.22 14.48 -7.60
N PHE A 58 0.56 13.53 -6.72
CA PHE A 58 0.45 13.72 -5.27
C PHE A 58 1.72 14.31 -4.65
N PHE A 59 2.76 14.55 -5.45
CA PHE A 59 3.97 15.26 -5.03
C PHE A 59 3.93 16.71 -5.54
N SER A 60 4.51 17.64 -4.78
CA SER A 60 4.70 19.02 -5.26
C SER A 60 5.78 19.11 -6.34
N HIS A 61 6.71 18.16 -6.32
CA HIS A 61 7.64 17.90 -7.40
C HIS A 61 7.89 16.40 -7.52
N PHE A 62 7.92 15.87 -8.74
CA PHE A 62 8.29 14.48 -9.01
C PHE A 62 9.14 14.42 -10.28
N SER A 63 10.28 13.76 -10.20
CA SER A 63 11.17 13.52 -11.34
C SER A 63 11.77 12.14 -11.23
N CYS A 64 11.45 11.30 -12.20
CA CYS A 64 11.98 9.95 -12.34
C CYS A 64 12.23 9.69 -13.84
N ASP A 65 13.49 9.55 -14.23
CA ASP A 65 13.93 9.44 -15.63
C ASP A 65 13.90 8.02 -16.19
N GLN A 66 13.96 7.02 -15.31
CA GLN A 66 13.98 5.60 -15.65
C GLN A 66 13.48 4.80 -14.46
N LEU A 67 13.40 3.48 -14.61
CA LEU A 67 13.08 2.59 -13.49
C LEU A 67 14.26 2.54 -12.50
N HIS A 68 13.94 2.67 -11.22
CA HIS A 68 14.89 2.56 -10.11
C HIS A 68 14.38 1.55 -9.09
N TYR A 69 15.27 0.65 -8.66
CA TYR A 69 14.97 -0.40 -7.68
C TYR A 69 16.08 -0.44 -6.63
N VAL A 70 15.73 -0.17 -5.38
CA VAL A 70 16.68 -0.28 -4.26
C VAL A 70 16.00 -0.83 -3.03
N ASN A 71 16.75 -1.53 -2.20
CA ASN A 71 16.33 -1.92 -0.86
C ASN A 71 16.84 -0.91 0.17
N VAL A 72 16.02 -0.59 1.18
CA VAL A 72 16.36 0.41 2.20
C VAL A 72 15.95 -0.05 3.59
N PRO A 73 16.66 0.38 4.66
CA PRO A 73 16.28 0.10 6.04
C PRO A 73 15.05 0.92 6.43
N ILE A 74 13.85 0.33 6.29
CA ILE A 74 12.59 1.07 6.42
C ILE A 74 12.33 1.56 7.85
N ALA A 75 12.80 0.81 8.85
CA ALA A 75 12.74 1.23 10.25
C ALA A 75 13.56 2.52 10.51
N GLU A 76 14.73 2.64 9.87
CA GLU A 76 15.56 3.85 9.97
C GLU A 76 14.94 5.03 9.21
N VAL A 77 14.38 4.79 8.02
CA VAL A 77 13.62 5.80 7.25
C VAL A 77 12.51 6.38 8.12
N ALA A 78 11.70 5.52 8.71
CA ALA A 78 10.59 5.94 9.56
C ALA A 78 11.07 6.69 10.81
N THR A 79 12.14 6.22 11.45
CA THR A 79 12.75 6.89 12.61
C THR A 79 13.23 8.30 12.26
N ILE A 80 13.90 8.47 11.12
CA ILE A 80 14.35 9.77 10.64
C ILE A 80 13.14 10.70 10.45
N ILE A 81 12.14 10.26 9.71
CA ILE A 81 10.99 11.10 9.36
C ILE A 81 10.22 11.53 10.61
N SER A 82 9.92 10.60 11.52
CA SER A 82 9.20 10.90 12.77
C SER A 82 10.00 11.83 13.70
N ASN A 83 11.33 11.67 13.77
CA ASN A 83 12.16 12.58 14.55
C ASN A 83 12.16 14.00 13.95
N MET A 84 12.24 14.11 12.63
CA MET A 84 12.22 15.42 11.96
C MET A 84 10.83 16.10 12.12
N GLU A 85 9.73 15.36 11.99
CA GLU A 85 8.40 15.92 12.29
C GLU A 85 8.32 16.46 13.72
N ARG A 86 8.73 15.65 14.71
CA ARG A 86 8.74 16.06 16.13
C ARG A 86 9.58 17.31 16.38
N ASP A 87 10.67 17.48 15.65
CA ASP A 87 11.54 18.65 15.75
C ASP A 87 11.02 19.89 14.98
N GLY A 88 9.82 19.81 14.40
CA GLY A 88 9.12 20.92 13.73
C GLY A 88 9.50 21.11 12.26
N PHE A 89 10.04 20.07 11.61
CA PHE A 89 10.11 20.03 10.15
C PHE A 89 8.73 19.65 9.58
N TYR A 90 8.37 20.20 8.42
CA TYR A 90 7.03 20.03 7.85
C TYR A 90 7.04 19.49 6.41
N SER A 91 8.15 19.65 5.69
CA SER A 91 8.30 19.20 4.30
C SER A 91 9.66 18.55 4.09
N PHE A 92 9.76 17.72 3.06
CA PHE A 92 11.04 17.13 2.65
C PHE A 92 11.15 16.92 1.15
N VAL A 93 12.40 16.80 0.71
CA VAL A 93 12.78 16.33 -0.62
C VAL A 93 13.52 15.02 -0.47
N PHE A 94 13.10 14.02 -1.23
CA PHE A 94 13.76 12.74 -1.37
C PHE A 94 14.67 12.75 -2.59
N PHE A 95 15.83 12.12 -2.46
CA PHE A 95 16.74 11.85 -3.56
C PHE A 95 17.22 10.40 -3.51
N LEU A 96 17.14 9.71 -4.64
CA LEU A 96 17.89 8.49 -4.85
C LEU A 96 19.25 8.81 -5.48
N LEU A 97 20.31 8.58 -4.72
CA LEU A 97 21.69 8.73 -5.16
C LEU A 97 22.23 7.36 -5.59
N ALA A 98 21.67 6.81 -6.68
CA ALA A 98 21.91 5.43 -7.11
C ALA A 98 23.41 5.10 -7.26
N ASN A 99 24.20 6.01 -7.85
CA ASN A 99 25.66 5.84 -8.01
C ASN A 99 26.44 5.81 -6.68
N GLN A 100 25.81 6.20 -5.57
CA GLN A 100 26.39 6.23 -4.24
C GLN A 100 25.77 5.20 -3.31
N GLU A 101 24.86 4.36 -3.81
CA GLU A 101 24.12 3.36 -3.01
C GLU A 101 23.51 4.00 -1.76
N ARG A 102 22.88 5.16 -1.95
CA ARG A 102 22.30 5.97 -0.88
C ARG A 102 20.96 6.56 -1.28
N ILE A 103 20.13 6.73 -0.27
CA ILE A 103 19.00 7.65 -0.30
C ILE A 103 19.30 8.86 0.57
N ALA A 104 18.79 10.02 0.17
CA ALA A 104 18.92 11.25 0.93
C ALA A 104 17.56 11.91 1.14
N PHE A 105 17.40 12.50 2.32
CA PHE A 105 16.25 13.31 2.70
C PHE A 105 16.76 14.70 3.06
N ALA A 106 16.22 15.74 2.42
CA ALA A 106 16.45 17.12 2.81
C ALA A 106 15.17 17.65 3.43
N PHE A 107 15.21 18.11 4.69
CA PHE A 107 14.04 18.60 5.42
C PHE A 107 14.04 20.11 5.59
N LYS A 108 12.85 20.70 5.62
CA LYS A 108 12.64 22.14 5.81
C LYS A 108 11.72 22.46 6.99
N ARG A 109 12.07 23.50 7.76
CA ARG A 109 11.27 24.06 8.88
C ARG A 109 10.67 25.40 8.52
N HIS A 110 9.54 25.76 9.11
CA HIS A 110 8.90 27.07 8.91
C HIS A 110 9.81 28.23 9.31
N SER A 111 10.60 28.05 10.37
CA SER A 111 11.49 29.08 10.92
C SER A 111 12.76 29.33 10.11
N GLN A 112 13.12 28.44 9.19
CA GLN A 112 14.38 28.52 8.44
C GLN A 112 14.13 28.32 6.94
N GLN A 113 13.84 29.42 6.23
CA GLN A 113 13.53 29.34 4.79
C GLN A 113 14.71 28.92 3.91
N ARG A 114 15.96 29.08 4.37
CA ARG A 114 17.17 28.90 3.55
C ARG A 114 18.06 27.72 3.94
N ARG A 115 17.79 27.04 5.05
CA ARG A 115 18.62 25.93 5.52
C ARG A 115 17.82 24.64 5.44
N TRP A 116 18.38 23.66 4.74
CA TRP A 116 17.90 22.30 4.70
C TRP A 116 18.74 21.45 5.63
N ASP A 117 18.08 20.59 6.41
CA ASP A 117 18.79 19.57 7.17
C ASP A 117 18.73 18.25 6.41
N THR A 118 19.91 17.74 6.07
CA THR A 118 20.03 16.53 5.25
C THR A 118 20.29 15.31 6.12
N ARG A 119 19.65 14.20 5.78
CA ARG A 119 19.91 12.86 6.30
C ARG A 119 20.16 11.92 5.13
N GLN A 120 21.01 10.93 5.31
CA GLN A 120 21.29 9.93 4.29
C GLN A 120 21.28 8.55 4.92
N LEU A 121 20.82 7.57 4.15
CA LEU A 121 20.88 6.16 4.49
C LEU A 121 21.51 5.39 3.35
N LYS A 122 22.15 4.27 3.69
CA LYS A 122 22.59 3.30 2.68
C LYS A 122 21.36 2.67 2.03
N SER A 123 21.50 2.34 0.75
CA SER A 123 20.52 1.59 -0.01
C SER A 123 21.24 0.52 -0.81
N GLU A 124 20.67 -0.65 -0.94
CA GLU A 124 21.26 -1.75 -1.70
C GLU A 124 20.59 -1.87 -3.07
N PRO A 125 21.34 -2.15 -4.16
CA PRO A 125 20.74 -2.47 -5.44
C PRO A 125 19.80 -3.67 -5.30
N LEU A 126 18.65 -3.60 -5.96
CA LEU A 126 17.63 -4.64 -5.88
C LEU A 126 17.20 -5.09 -7.29
N GLU A 127 16.95 -6.38 -7.46
CA GLU A 127 16.29 -6.88 -8.67
C GLU A 127 14.78 -6.61 -8.61
N PRO A 128 14.16 -6.19 -9.72
CA PRO A 128 12.75 -5.82 -9.74
C PRO A 128 11.86 -7.00 -9.34
N LYS A 129 11.07 -6.82 -8.27
CA LYS A 129 9.96 -7.72 -7.95
C LYS A 129 8.76 -7.34 -8.82
N LYS A 130 8.18 -8.30 -9.53
CA LYS A 130 6.92 -8.07 -10.25
C LYS A 130 5.77 -8.03 -9.26
N VAL A 131 5.25 -6.84 -8.99
CA VAL A 131 3.89 -6.67 -8.48
C VAL A 131 2.96 -6.95 -9.65
N GLY A 132 2.02 -7.88 -9.50
CA GLY A 132 1.10 -8.28 -10.57
C GLY A 132 0.34 -7.07 -11.15
N GLU A 133 0.09 -7.07 -12.45
CA GLU A 133 -0.70 -6.01 -13.10
C GLU A 133 -2.18 -6.12 -12.69
N ILE A 134 -2.73 -5.01 -12.20
CA ILE A 134 -4.15 -4.92 -11.83
C ILE A 134 -5.00 -4.91 -13.09
N ASP A 135 -5.98 -5.81 -13.13
CA ASP A 135 -7.09 -5.71 -14.09
C ASP A 135 -8.14 -4.75 -13.52
N TYR A 136 -8.22 -3.55 -14.10
CA TYR A 136 -9.21 -2.55 -13.72
C TYR A 136 -10.59 -2.77 -14.37
N SER A 137 -10.75 -3.78 -15.22
CA SER A 137 -12.02 -4.07 -15.89
C SER A 137 -13.08 -4.59 -14.92
N SER A 138 -12.68 -5.39 -13.92
CA SER A 138 -13.56 -5.98 -12.92
C SER A 138 -13.11 -5.62 -11.50
N PHE A 139 -14.06 -5.24 -10.63
CA PHE A 139 -13.74 -4.86 -9.26
C PHE A 139 -14.88 -5.13 -8.28
N VAL A 140 -14.51 -5.29 -7.00
CA VAL A 140 -15.43 -5.26 -5.87
C VAL A 140 -15.00 -4.17 -4.90
N SER A 141 -15.94 -3.39 -4.37
CA SER A 141 -15.68 -2.44 -3.30
C SER A 141 -16.57 -2.66 -2.09
N ILE A 142 -15.95 -2.79 -0.92
CA ILE A 142 -16.62 -3.06 0.36
C ILE A 142 -16.32 -1.89 1.30
N ASP A 143 -17.28 -1.55 2.16
CA ASP A 143 -17.01 -0.64 3.27
C ASP A 143 -15.93 -1.23 4.19
N LEU A 144 -14.97 -0.42 4.63
CA LEU A 144 -13.83 -0.95 5.38
C LEU A 144 -14.23 -1.47 6.76
N GLU A 145 -15.22 -0.86 7.42
CA GLU A 145 -15.70 -1.30 8.73
C GLU A 145 -16.51 -2.61 8.61
N GLU A 146 -17.24 -2.76 7.52
CA GLU A 146 -17.93 -4.01 7.18
C GLU A 146 -16.91 -5.14 6.92
N PHE A 147 -15.88 -4.87 6.11
CA PHE A 147 -14.82 -5.83 5.85
C PHE A 147 -14.06 -6.20 7.14
N ARG A 148 -13.76 -5.21 7.99
CA ARG A 148 -13.13 -5.43 9.30
C ARG A 148 -13.98 -6.34 10.19
N SER A 149 -15.28 -6.05 10.30
CA SER A 149 -16.21 -6.85 11.09
C SER A 149 -16.30 -8.28 10.55
N SER A 150 -16.27 -8.42 9.22
CA SER A 150 -16.23 -9.72 8.54
C SER A 150 -14.97 -10.51 8.88
N VAL A 151 -13.79 -9.90 8.79
CA VAL A 151 -12.51 -10.55 9.14
C VAL A 151 -12.47 -10.99 10.60
N ILE A 152 -12.96 -10.15 11.53
CA ILE A 152 -13.08 -10.50 12.96
C ILE A 152 -14.02 -11.70 13.16
N THR A 153 -15.15 -11.70 12.46
CA THR A 153 -16.15 -12.78 12.53
C THR A 153 -15.62 -14.08 11.96
N LEU A 154 -14.86 -14.05 10.87
CA LEU A 154 -14.21 -15.24 10.32
C LEU A 154 -13.16 -15.80 11.28
N CYS A 155 -12.46 -14.96 12.04
CA CYS A 155 -11.41 -15.37 12.97
C CYS A 155 -10.36 -16.29 12.31
N ALA A 156 -9.97 -15.92 11.09
CA ALA A 156 -9.13 -16.71 10.20
C ALA A 156 -8.02 -15.85 9.58
N GLY A 157 -6.84 -16.43 9.34
CA GLY A 157 -5.74 -15.75 8.66
C GLY A 157 -5.90 -15.70 7.14
N ARG A 158 -6.73 -16.58 6.59
CA ARG A 158 -6.97 -16.75 5.15
C ARG A 158 -8.42 -17.15 4.89
N ALA A 159 -8.91 -16.83 3.70
CA ALA A 159 -10.22 -17.24 3.21
C ALA A 159 -10.17 -17.54 1.71
N LEU A 160 -11.02 -18.46 1.28
CA LEU A 160 -11.36 -18.65 -0.12
C LEU A 160 -12.37 -17.56 -0.51
N VAL A 161 -11.99 -16.71 -1.45
CA VAL A 161 -12.85 -15.67 -1.98
C VAL A 161 -13.49 -16.14 -3.25
N THR A 162 -14.81 -16.03 -3.32
CA THR A 162 -15.58 -16.21 -4.55
C THR A 162 -16.23 -14.90 -4.93
N ILE A 163 -16.06 -14.47 -6.19
CA ILE A 163 -16.66 -13.26 -6.73
C ILE A 163 -17.52 -13.62 -7.94
N THR A 164 -18.73 -13.10 -7.97
CA THR A 164 -19.66 -13.14 -9.10
C THR A 164 -20.11 -11.73 -9.46
N ASN A 165 -21.03 -11.59 -10.41
CA ASN A 165 -21.65 -10.30 -10.73
C ASN A 165 -22.67 -9.79 -9.67
N SER A 166 -23.09 -10.64 -8.73
CA SER A 166 -24.13 -10.36 -7.73
C SER A 166 -23.62 -10.35 -6.29
N GLU A 167 -22.57 -11.10 -5.97
CA GLU A 167 -22.07 -11.24 -4.60
C GLU A 167 -20.57 -11.51 -4.54
N ILE A 168 -20.02 -11.30 -3.34
CA ILE A 168 -18.69 -11.77 -2.94
C ILE A 168 -18.84 -12.61 -1.67
N SER A 169 -18.21 -13.79 -1.64
CA SER A 169 -18.14 -14.62 -0.44
C SER A 169 -16.71 -14.83 0.04
N PHE A 170 -16.56 -14.92 1.36
CA PHE A 170 -15.34 -15.25 2.07
C PHE A 170 -15.60 -16.52 2.87
N ASP A 171 -15.13 -17.65 2.36
CA ASP A 171 -15.30 -18.97 2.97
C ASP A 171 -14.02 -19.43 3.68
N VAL A 172 -14.18 -20.02 4.86
CA VAL A 172 -13.11 -20.60 5.66
C VAL A 172 -13.48 -22.06 5.96
N PRO A 173 -13.19 -22.98 5.02
CA PRO A 173 -13.70 -24.35 5.07
C PRO A 173 -13.37 -25.11 6.36
N TYR A 174 -12.18 -24.89 6.92
CA TYR A 174 -11.67 -25.65 8.06
C TYR A 174 -12.35 -25.31 9.40
N ILE A 175 -13.06 -24.19 9.49
CA ILE A 175 -13.92 -23.83 10.64
C ILE A 175 -15.39 -23.69 10.26
N ASN A 176 -15.75 -24.03 9.02
CA ASN A 176 -17.11 -23.94 8.49
C ASN A 176 -17.75 -22.56 8.74
N ARG A 177 -17.02 -21.50 8.39
CA ARG A 177 -17.51 -20.11 8.46
C ARG A 177 -17.47 -19.48 7.09
N GLU A 178 -18.56 -18.85 6.72
CA GLU A 178 -18.69 -18.10 5.49
C GLU A 178 -19.33 -16.75 5.76
N ILE A 179 -18.90 -15.74 5.03
CA ILE A 179 -19.56 -14.44 4.95
C ILE A 179 -19.85 -14.14 3.49
N ILE A 180 -21.08 -13.75 3.19
CA ILE A 180 -21.53 -13.39 1.84
C ILE A 180 -22.02 -11.95 1.88
N LEU A 181 -21.49 -11.11 1.00
CA LEU A 181 -21.91 -9.73 0.82
C LEU A 181 -22.55 -9.58 -0.57
N SER A 182 -23.79 -9.10 -0.59
CA SER A 182 -24.58 -8.98 -1.81
C SER A 182 -24.66 -7.54 -2.33
N LYS A 183 -24.58 -7.41 -3.66
CA LYS A 183 -24.79 -6.16 -4.38
C LYS A 183 -26.23 -5.65 -4.21
N GLU A 184 -27.20 -6.55 -4.23
CA GLU A 184 -28.63 -6.22 -4.10
C GLU A 184 -28.96 -5.63 -2.73
N LYS A 185 -28.34 -6.17 -1.68
CA LYS A 185 -28.46 -5.67 -0.30
C LYS A 185 -27.62 -4.42 -0.02
N ARG A 186 -26.84 -3.96 -1.02
CA ARG A 186 -25.91 -2.82 -0.92
C ARG A 186 -24.80 -3.03 0.12
N GLU A 187 -24.44 -4.28 0.38
CA GLU A 187 -23.33 -4.65 1.29
C GLU A 187 -21.98 -4.48 0.57
N CYS A 188 -21.98 -4.58 -0.76
CA CYS A 188 -20.81 -4.35 -1.62
C CYS A 188 -21.19 -3.65 -2.94
N ILE A 189 -20.19 -3.14 -3.64
CA ILE A 189 -20.30 -2.65 -5.02
C ILE A 189 -19.53 -3.61 -5.90
N ILE A 190 -20.15 -4.12 -6.97
CA ILE A 190 -19.52 -5.04 -7.92
C ILE A 190 -19.69 -4.47 -9.33
N GLY A 191 -18.57 -4.32 -10.05
CA GLY A 191 -18.52 -3.83 -11.42
C GLY A 191 -17.67 -4.72 -12.32
N GLY A 192 -18.07 -4.84 -13.58
CA GLY A 192 -17.24 -5.48 -14.63
C GLY A 192 -17.16 -7.00 -14.62
N PHE A 193 -18.04 -7.68 -13.87
CA PHE A 193 -18.20 -9.13 -13.95
C PHE A 193 -19.43 -9.46 -14.81
N GLU A 194 -19.26 -10.34 -15.79
CA GLU A 194 -20.35 -10.80 -16.66
C GLU A 194 -21.26 -11.82 -15.94
N GLU A 195 -22.48 -12.01 -16.44
CA GLU A 195 -23.37 -13.03 -15.90
C GLU A 195 -22.80 -14.44 -16.16
N GLY A 196 -22.66 -15.22 -15.09
CA GLY A 196 -22.00 -16.54 -15.14
C GLY A 196 -20.48 -16.50 -14.96
N GLU A 197 -19.84 -15.32 -14.97
CA GLU A 197 -18.43 -15.19 -14.60
C GLU A 197 -18.27 -15.47 -13.09
N LYS A 198 -17.27 -16.30 -12.77
CA LYS A 198 -16.93 -16.66 -11.39
C LYS A 198 -15.42 -16.62 -11.22
N VAL A 199 -14.96 -15.84 -10.25
CA VAL A 199 -13.56 -15.82 -9.83
C VAL A 199 -13.45 -16.48 -8.47
N ILE A 200 -12.46 -17.37 -8.33
CA ILE A 200 -12.18 -18.07 -7.08
C ILE A 200 -10.68 -17.95 -6.80
N SER A 201 -10.30 -17.43 -5.64
CA SER A 201 -8.89 -17.33 -5.23
C SER A 201 -8.75 -17.32 -3.71
N GLU A 202 -7.59 -17.70 -3.19
CA GLU A 202 -7.28 -17.65 -1.76
C GLU A 202 -6.64 -16.31 -1.42
N ILE A 203 -7.12 -15.65 -0.35
CA ILE A 203 -6.54 -14.41 0.14
C ILE A 203 -6.06 -14.54 1.58
N THR A 204 -5.05 -13.75 1.91
CA THR A 204 -4.67 -13.49 3.30
C THR A 204 -5.56 -12.39 3.86
N LEU A 205 -6.29 -12.67 4.93
CA LEU A 205 -7.10 -11.67 5.67
C LEU A 205 -6.24 -10.88 6.67
N PHE A 206 -5.02 -11.37 6.92
CA PHE A 206 -4.02 -10.71 7.73
C PHE A 206 -3.23 -9.73 6.85
N PRO A 207 -3.29 -8.43 7.12
CA PRO A 207 -3.30 -7.92 8.49
C PRO A 207 -4.41 -6.92 8.77
N ILE A 208 -5.28 -7.27 9.74
CA ILE A 208 -6.24 -6.35 10.40
C ILE A 208 -5.54 -5.05 10.86
N LYS A 209 -4.22 -5.10 11.14
CA LYS A 209 -3.40 -3.92 11.44
C LYS A 209 -3.47 -2.84 10.35
N LEU A 210 -3.71 -3.17 9.08
CA LEU A 210 -3.93 -2.21 7.99
C LEU A 210 -5.29 -1.50 8.10
N LEU A 211 -6.32 -2.24 8.54
CA LEU A 211 -7.72 -1.80 8.61
C LEU A 211 -7.99 -0.83 9.76
N ASN A 212 -7.03 -0.63 10.66
CA ASN A 212 -7.13 0.29 11.80
C ASN A 212 -6.84 1.77 11.42
N SER A 213 -6.75 2.12 10.14
CA SER A 213 -6.56 3.52 9.72
C SER A 213 -7.91 4.21 9.54
N SER A 214 -8.18 5.23 10.36
CA SER A 214 -9.43 6.03 10.29
C SER A 214 -9.58 6.83 8.99
N ARG A 215 -8.52 6.94 8.18
CA ARG A 215 -8.51 7.66 6.91
C ARG A 215 -9.02 6.81 5.74
N LEU A 216 -9.12 5.50 5.92
CA LEU A 216 -9.58 4.57 4.89
C LEU A 216 -11.08 4.31 5.06
N LYS A 217 -11.86 4.49 3.99
CA LYS A 217 -13.32 4.28 4.03
C LYS A 217 -13.77 3.02 3.32
N ARG A 218 -13.10 2.66 2.23
CA ARG A 218 -13.48 1.52 1.38
C ARG A 218 -12.26 0.71 1.01
N LEU A 219 -12.47 -0.60 0.98
CA LEU A 219 -11.57 -1.55 0.36
C LEU A 219 -12.01 -1.78 -1.08
N TRP A 220 -11.05 -1.88 -1.98
CA TRP A 220 -11.25 -2.28 -3.36
C TRP A 220 -10.49 -3.59 -3.60
N ILE A 221 -11.12 -4.50 -4.31
CA ILE A 221 -10.63 -5.84 -4.59
C ILE A 221 -10.60 -5.99 -6.09
N PHE A 222 -9.42 -6.27 -6.62
CA PHE A 222 -9.18 -6.48 -8.05
C PHE A 222 -8.56 -7.85 -8.28
N LYS A 223 -8.80 -8.41 -9.46
CA LYS A 223 -8.04 -9.56 -9.97
C LYS A 223 -6.79 -9.06 -10.69
N THR A 224 -5.75 -9.89 -10.74
CA THR A 224 -4.65 -9.68 -11.68
C THR A 224 -5.00 -10.19 -13.07
N ASN A 225 -4.34 -9.66 -14.10
CA ASN A 225 -4.48 -10.15 -15.48
C ASN A 225 -4.14 -11.65 -15.63
N ASP A 226 -3.27 -12.18 -14.77
CA ASP A 226 -2.91 -13.61 -14.72
C ASP A 226 -3.81 -14.46 -13.81
N SER A 227 -4.88 -13.86 -13.25
CA SER A 227 -6.02 -14.47 -12.54
C SER A 227 -5.73 -15.27 -11.26
N SER A 228 -4.47 -15.37 -10.83
CA SER A 228 -4.11 -16.16 -9.63
C SER A 228 -4.04 -15.33 -8.35
N VAL A 229 -3.93 -14.00 -8.46
CA VAL A 229 -3.71 -13.10 -7.33
C VAL A 229 -4.86 -12.10 -7.20
N ILE A 230 -5.32 -11.89 -5.97
CA ILE A 230 -6.23 -10.81 -5.63
C ILE A 230 -5.42 -9.66 -5.05
N ILE A 231 -5.68 -8.44 -5.55
CA ILE A 231 -5.07 -7.22 -5.07
C ILE A 231 -6.10 -6.43 -4.26
N LEU A 232 -5.71 -6.13 -3.01
CA LEU A 232 -6.49 -5.32 -2.09
C LEU A 232 -5.94 -3.89 -2.10
N VAL A 233 -6.77 -2.94 -2.52
CA VAL A 233 -6.41 -1.51 -2.63
C VAL A 233 -7.28 -0.69 -1.68
N ALA A 234 -6.63 0.12 -0.84
CA ALA A 234 -7.31 1.07 0.04
C ALA A 234 -6.77 2.48 -0.24
N PRO A 235 -7.48 3.28 -1.05
CA PRO A 235 -7.01 4.61 -1.43
C PRO A 235 -6.92 5.55 -0.22
N THR A 236 -5.77 6.20 -0.06
CA THR A 236 -5.54 7.29 0.90
C THR A 236 -5.64 8.64 0.17
N GLY A 237 -6.25 9.65 0.78
CA GLY A 237 -6.22 11.03 0.26
C GLY A 237 -7.26 11.43 -0.79
N LEU A 238 -8.12 10.52 -1.27
CA LEU A 238 -9.25 10.87 -2.17
C LEU A 238 -10.43 11.59 -1.47
N TRP A 239 -10.40 11.64 -0.14
CA TRP A 239 -11.44 12.23 0.71
C TRP A 239 -10.84 13.32 1.59
N GLN A 240 -10.34 14.40 0.97
CA GLN A 240 -10.03 15.65 1.65
C GLN A 240 -11.09 16.69 1.29
#